data_AF-A0A6I7QTV2-F1
#
_entry.id   AF-A0A6I7QTV2-F1
#
_cell.length_a   1.000
_cell.length_b   1.000
_cell.length_c   1.000
_cell.angle_alpha   90.00
_cell.angle_beta   90.00
_cell.angle_gamma   90.00
#
_symmetry.space_group_name_H-M   'P 1'
#
loop_
_entity.id
_entity.type
_entity.pdbx_description
1 polymer ?
#
loop_
_entity_poly.entity_id
_entity_poly.type
_entity_poly.pdbx_seq_one_letter_code
_entity_poly.pdbx_strand_id
1 'polypeptide(L)'
;MPEKGVFLQVRIASSRLAAKALLPLGDKPVIVHAMEALRSVPADQFWLVTDRESVSRLEKPARSCGFRVFAGDEHDVLKRFCEAADHTGVDIIVRATGDNPLVSGAVAGEALDLQSESGADYAGITGTPLGTGVEILRSAALRNLQARTTDPYEREHVSPGLYRDPARYRIVTRPVAEDLACPDFRVTLDTPEDYARLQRLYRDLYRGSPPDLRELVAYARRQLQRIA
;
A
#
# COMPACT_ATOMS: atom_id res chain seq x y z
N MET A 1 3.62 20.36 13.09
CA MET A 1 2.76 19.63 12.13
C MET A 1 2.89 18.15 12.48
N PRO A 2 1.85 17.33 12.28
CA PRO A 2 1.94 15.90 12.58
C PRO A 2 2.97 15.23 11.68
N GLU A 3 3.75 14.30 12.22
CA GLU A 3 4.79 13.59 11.46
C GLU A 3 4.16 12.52 10.56
N LYS A 4 4.51 12.54 9.27
CA LYS A 4 3.94 11.65 8.24
C LYS A 4 4.93 10.56 7.86
N GLY A 5 4.49 9.31 7.87
CA GLY A 5 5.32 8.17 7.50
C GLY A 5 4.67 7.27 6.46
N VAL A 6 5.40 6.93 5.40
CA VAL A 6 5.01 5.84 4.50
C VAL A 6 5.41 4.51 5.12
N PHE A 7 4.42 3.68 5.44
CA PHE A 7 4.60 2.32 5.93
C PHE A 7 4.20 1.33 4.84
N LEU A 8 5.19 0.80 4.13
CA LEU A 8 5.00 -0.22 3.11
C LEU A 8 5.09 -1.59 3.77
N GLN A 9 3.95 -2.25 3.97
CA GLN A 9 3.93 -3.59 4.54
C GLN A 9 4.33 -4.65 3.53
N VAL A 10 5.23 -5.55 3.91
CA VAL A 10 5.65 -6.66 3.04
C VAL A 10 6.16 -7.82 3.87
N ARG A 11 5.95 -9.05 3.39
CA ARG A 11 6.56 -10.27 3.91
C ARG A 11 7.06 -11.11 2.74
N ILE A 12 8.15 -11.84 2.93
CA ILE A 12 8.69 -12.76 1.93
C ILE A 12 7.88 -14.05 1.87
N ALA A 13 7.43 -14.53 3.02
CA ALA A 13 6.55 -15.70 3.10
C ALA A 13 5.24 -15.41 2.35
N SER A 14 4.89 -16.29 1.42
CA SER A 14 3.63 -16.23 0.68
C SER A 14 3.22 -17.64 0.28
N SER A 15 1.97 -18.00 0.58
CA SER A 15 1.44 -19.36 0.37
C SER A 15 1.10 -19.66 -1.09
N ARG A 16 0.58 -18.68 -1.83
CA ARG A 16 0.12 -18.84 -3.22
C ARG A 16 1.22 -18.60 -4.25
N LEU A 17 2.18 -17.74 -3.94
CA LEU A 17 3.28 -17.40 -4.83
C LEU A 17 4.53 -17.06 -4.02
N ALA A 18 5.43 -18.04 -3.88
CA ALA A 18 6.60 -17.93 -3.02
C ALA A 18 7.46 -16.69 -3.36
N ALA A 19 7.82 -15.92 -2.34
CA ALA A 19 8.66 -14.72 -2.46
C ALA A 19 8.17 -13.70 -3.51
N LYS A 20 6.84 -13.58 -3.70
CA LYS A 20 6.21 -12.73 -4.73
C LYS A 20 6.77 -11.30 -4.81
N ALA A 21 7.05 -10.67 -3.67
CA ALA A 21 7.60 -9.32 -3.60
C ALA A 21 9.01 -9.17 -4.22
N LEU A 22 9.76 -10.28 -4.33
CA LEU A 22 11.11 -10.32 -4.89
C LEU A 22 11.16 -10.86 -6.32
N LEU A 23 10.02 -11.24 -6.91
CA LEU A 23 9.99 -11.66 -8.30
C LEU A 23 10.36 -10.50 -9.23
N PRO A 24 11.11 -10.77 -10.32
CA PRO A 24 11.47 -9.75 -11.28
C PRO A 24 10.26 -9.28 -12.08
N LEU A 25 10.08 -7.97 -12.24
CA LEU A 25 9.03 -7.37 -13.05
C LEU A 25 9.65 -6.25 -13.87
N GLY A 26 9.77 -6.41 -15.19
CA GLY A 26 10.65 -5.55 -15.97
C GLY A 26 12.12 -5.78 -15.60
N ASP A 27 12.85 -4.73 -15.24
CA ASP A 27 14.27 -4.74 -14.86
C ASP A 27 14.51 -4.76 -13.33
N LYS A 28 13.46 -4.71 -12.51
CA LYS A 28 13.55 -4.62 -11.03
C LYS A 28 12.58 -5.58 -10.34
N PRO A 29 12.84 -5.94 -9.06
CA PRO A 29 11.88 -6.69 -8.26
C PRO A 29 10.56 -5.93 -8.04
N VAL A 30 9.44 -6.66 -7.88
CA VAL A 30 8.10 -6.11 -7.59
C VAL A 30 8.12 -5.04 -6.49
N ILE A 31 8.76 -5.34 -5.35
CA ILE A 31 8.80 -4.43 -4.19
C ILE A 31 9.54 -3.12 -4.48
N VAL A 32 10.51 -3.15 -5.41
CA VAL A 32 11.30 -1.96 -5.76
C VAL A 32 10.44 -0.97 -6.52
N HIS A 33 9.57 -1.42 -7.43
CA HIS A 33 8.61 -0.54 -8.11
C HIS A 33 7.69 0.17 -7.13
N ALA A 34 7.17 -0.56 -6.13
CA ALA A 34 6.32 0.04 -5.10
C ALA A 34 7.07 1.10 -4.26
N MET A 35 8.30 0.81 -3.83
CA MET A 35 9.11 1.76 -3.08
C MET A 35 9.46 3.01 -3.89
N GLU A 36 9.86 2.85 -5.14
CA GLU A 36 10.18 3.99 -6.03
C GLU A 36 8.96 4.88 -6.28
N ALA A 37 7.79 4.28 -6.52
CA ALA A 37 6.54 5.04 -6.69
C ALA A 37 6.18 5.82 -5.41
N LEU A 38 6.30 5.18 -4.25
CA LEU A 38 5.99 5.78 -2.96
C LEU A 38 6.95 6.90 -2.56
N ARG A 39 8.16 6.98 -3.12
CA ARG A 39 9.08 8.09 -2.86
C ARG A 39 8.56 9.46 -3.30
N SER A 40 7.56 9.50 -4.16
CA SER A 40 6.88 10.74 -4.56
C SER A 40 5.86 11.25 -3.53
N VAL A 41 5.52 10.45 -2.51
CA VAL A 41 4.56 10.83 -1.46
C VAL A 41 5.17 11.90 -0.56
N PRO A 42 4.45 12.99 -0.23
CA PRO A 42 4.93 14.05 0.65
C PRO A 42 4.91 13.59 2.13
N ALA A 43 5.86 12.75 2.50
CA ALA A 43 6.06 12.19 3.84
C ALA A 43 7.48 12.43 4.36
N ASP A 44 7.61 12.50 5.68
CA ASP A 44 8.85 12.77 6.39
C ASP A 44 9.73 11.51 6.50
N GLN A 45 9.08 10.35 6.62
CA GLN A 45 9.74 9.07 6.84
C GLN A 45 9.22 7.96 5.91
N PHE A 46 10.10 6.99 5.59
CA PHE A 46 9.80 5.88 4.69
C PHE A 46 10.29 4.56 5.29
N TRP A 47 9.37 3.64 5.55
CA TRP A 47 9.61 2.41 6.28
C TRP A 47 9.00 1.20 5.58
N LEU A 48 9.81 0.16 5.38
CA LEU A 48 9.29 -1.18 5.19
C LEU A 48 8.87 -1.73 6.55
N VAL A 49 7.63 -2.18 6.66
CA VAL A 49 7.07 -2.78 7.87
C VAL A 49 6.87 -4.27 7.63
N THR A 50 7.72 -5.11 8.21
CA THR A 50 7.87 -6.53 7.82
C THR A 50 7.96 -7.48 9.02
N ASP A 51 7.95 -8.78 8.78
CA ASP A 51 8.27 -9.78 9.82
C ASP A 51 9.78 -9.96 9.96
N ARG A 52 10.22 -10.55 11.08
CA ARG A 52 11.64 -10.71 11.40
C ARG A 52 12.40 -11.59 10.40
N GLU A 53 11.77 -12.63 9.88
CA GLU A 53 12.38 -13.58 8.93
C GLU A 53 12.64 -12.93 7.56
N SER A 54 11.81 -11.96 7.20
CA SER A 54 11.89 -11.24 5.92
C SER A 54 13.02 -10.21 5.85
N VAL A 55 13.57 -9.76 6.99
CA VAL A 55 14.52 -8.63 7.08
C VAL A 55 15.74 -8.83 6.19
N SER A 56 16.43 -9.97 6.32
CA SER A 56 17.69 -10.25 5.62
C SER A 56 17.59 -10.13 4.09
N ARG A 57 16.39 -10.38 3.54
CA ARG A 57 16.12 -10.31 2.09
C ARG A 57 15.61 -8.94 1.64
N LEU A 58 15.15 -8.10 2.56
CA LEU A 58 14.54 -6.80 2.28
C LEU A 58 15.45 -5.60 2.60
N GLU A 59 16.45 -5.76 3.47
CA GLU A 59 17.34 -4.66 3.87
C GLU A 59 18.04 -3.98 2.70
N LYS A 60 18.67 -4.77 1.82
CA LYS A 60 19.38 -4.25 0.65
C LYS A 60 18.46 -3.47 -0.30
N PRO A 61 17.33 -4.03 -0.79
CA PRO A 61 16.43 -3.27 -1.66
C PRO A 61 15.82 -2.06 -0.95
N ALA A 62 15.45 -2.17 0.33
CA ALA A 62 14.92 -1.05 1.12
C ALA A 62 15.90 0.13 1.15
N ARG A 63 17.14 -0.13 1.57
CA ARG A 63 18.19 0.89 1.65
C ARG A 63 18.45 1.54 0.30
N SER A 64 18.46 0.76 -0.79
CA SER A 64 18.67 1.30 -2.14
C SER A 64 17.56 2.25 -2.60
N CYS A 65 16.34 2.12 -2.06
CA CYS A 65 15.21 2.99 -2.34
C CYS A 65 15.01 4.09 -1.28
N GLY A 66 15.91 4.21 -0.30
CA GLY A 66 15.79 5.18 0.79
C GLY A 66 14.74 4.81 1.85
N PHE A 67 14.39 3.54 1.97
CA PHE A 67 13.51 3.02 3.03
C PHE A 67 14.36 2.45 4.18
N ARG A 68 13.90 2.70 5.41
CA ARG A 68 14.35 2.00 6.61
C ARG A 68 13.49 0.74 6.81
N VAL A 69 13.93 -0.18 7.66
CA VAL A 69 13.21 -1.43 7.92
C VAL A 69 12.81 -1.47 9.39
N PHE A 70 11.53 -1.71 9.63
CA PHE A 70 11.00 -2.07 10.95
C PHE A 70 10.46 -3.50 10.88
N ALA A 71 10.81 -4.32 11.86
CA ALA A 71 10.39 -5.71 11.94
C ALA A 71 9.69 -6.02 13.26
N GLY A 72 8.51 -6.63 13.16
CA GLY A 72 7.69 -7.00 14.32
C GLY A 72 7.08 -8.40 14.16
N ASP A 73 5.94 -8.59 14.81
CA ASP A 73 5.20 -9.86 14.76
C ASP A 73 4.83 -10.25 13.32
N GLU A 74 4.82 -11.56 13.04
CA GLU A 74 4.46 -12.09 11.74
C GLU A 74 2.95 -12.05 11.50
N HIS A 75 2.16 -12.42 12.52
CA HIS A 75 0.74 -12.67 12.41
C HIS A 75 -0.10 -11.49 12.88
N ASP A 76 0.38 -10.73 13.87
CA ASP A 76 -0.31 -9.53 14.35
C ASP A 76 0.20 -8.28 13.63
N VAL A 77 -0.33 -8.07 12.42
CA VAL A 77 0.06 -6.95 11.55
C VAL A 77 -0.36 -5.62 12.18
N LEU A 78 -1.55 -5.54 12.79
CA LEU A 78 -2.02 -4.34 13.50
C LEU A 78 -1.07 -3.94 14.63
N LYS A 79 -0.68 -4.90 15.47
CA LYS A 79 0.33 -4.67 16.52
C LYS A 79 1.64 -4.19 15.93
N ARG A 80 2.13 -4.84 14.86
CA ARG A 80 3.36 -4.42 14.18
C ARG A 80 3.29 -2.98 13.65
N PHE A 81 2.15 -2.55 13.12
CA PHE A 81 1.95 -1.15 12.70
C PHE A 81 1.98 -0.18 13.88
N CYS A 82 1.37 -0.54 15.02
CA CYS A 82 1.40 0.26 16.24
C CYS A 82 2.83 0.39 16.78
N GLU A 83 3.57 -0.72 16.88
CA GLU A 83 4.96 -0.73 17.32
C GLU A 83 5.87 0.08 16.38
N ALA A 84 5.65 0.01 15.07
CA ALA A 84 6.36 0.82 14.09
C ALA A 84 6.08 2.32 14.28
N ALA A 85 4.82 2.69 14.52
CA ALA A 85 4.45 4.08 14.76
C ALA A 85 5.07 4.61 16.06
N ASP A 86 5.06 3.80 17.13
CA ASP A 86 5.67 4.16 18.42
C ASP A 86 7.20 4.27 18.32
N HIS A 87 7.85 3.39 17.56
CA HIS A 87 9.30 3.44 17.32
C HIS A 87 9.74 4.69 16.55
N THR A 88 8.91 5.14 15.61
CA THR A 88 9.27 6.18 14.63
C THR A 88 8.78 7.57 15.01
N GLY A 89 7.80 7.68 15.90
CA GLY A 89 7.12 8.94 16.22
C GLY A 89 6.05 9.35 15.22
N VAL A 90 5.74 8.52 14.21
CA VAL A 90 4.80 8.86 13.13
C VAL A 90 3.37 9.01 13.66
N ASP A 91 2.76 10.15 13.37
CA ASP A 91 1.38 10.48 13.70
C ASP A 91 0.40 10.03 12.62
N ILE A 92 0.76 10.23 11.35
CA ILE A 92 -0.07 9.95 10.17
C ILE A 92 0.65 8.93 9.28
N ILE A 93 0.05 7.76 9.15
CA ILE A 93 0.60 6.62 8.43
C ILE A 93 -0.03 6.55 7.05
N VAL A 94 0.80 6.60 6.00
CA VAL A 94 0.44 6.20 4.65
C VAL A 94 0.70 4.70 4.53
N ARG A 95 -0.33 3.88 4.69
CA ARG A 95 -0.25 2.42 4.57
C ARG A 95 -0.33 2.02 3.10
N ALA A 96 0.70 1.32 2.64
CA ALA A 96 0.76 0.67 1.32
C ALA A 96 1.18 -0.80 1.46
N THR A 97 0.94 -1.62 0.45
CA THR A 97 1.32 -3.05 0.45
C THR A 97 2.37 -3.36 -0.63
N GLY A 98 3.36 -4.18 -0.28
CA GLY A 98 4.53 -4.46 -1.10
C GLY A 98 4.30 -5.37 -2.31
N ASP A 99 3.08 -5.89 -2.45
CA ASP A 99 2.59 -6.67 -3.58
C ASP A 99 1.80 -5.84 -4.60
N ASN A 100 1.81 -4.51 -4.44
CA ASN A 100 1.18 -3.55 -5.34
C ASN A 100 2.26 -2.73 -6.07
N PRO A 101 2.89 -3.27 -7.14
CA PRO A 101 3.99 -2.60 -7.85
C PRO A 101 3.56 -1.33 -8.61
N LEU A 102 2.26 -1.05 -8.67
CA LEU A 102 1.65 0.08 -9.36
C LEU A 102 0.93 1.03 -8.37
N VAL A 103 1.29 0.98 -7.08
CA VAL A 103 0.83 1.95 -6.08
C VAL A 103 1.11 3.37 -6.57
N SER A 104 0.13 4.27 -6.45
CA SER A 104 0.21 5.62 -7.01
C SER A 104 0.51 6.64 -5.93
N GLY A 105 1.68 7.29 -6.04
CA GLY A 105 2.05 8.39 -5.15
C GLY A 105 1.12 9.62 -5.30
N ALA A 106 0.56 9.84 -6.49
CA ALA A 106 -0.43 10.90 -6.70
C ALA A 106 -1.73 10.63 -5.93
N VAL A 107 -2.22 9.39 -5.94
CA VAL A 107 -3.41 8.97 -5.17
C VAL A 107 -3.13 9.07 -3.66
N ALA A 108 -1.92 8.72 -3.24
CA ALA A 108 -1.49 8.87 -1.85
C ALA A 108 -1.41 10.34 -1.40
N GLY A 109 -0.91 11.24 -2.25
CA GLY A 109 -0.92 12.68 -2.02
C GLY A 109 -2.35 13.20 -1.85
N GLU A 110 -3.25 12.81 -2.76
CA GLU A 110 -4.66 13.18 -2.67
C GLU A 110 -5.33 12.69 -1.38
N ALA A 111 -5.03 11.46 -0.95
CA ALA A 111 -5.54 10.91 0.30
C ALA A 111 -4.99 11.65 1.53
N LEU A 112 -3.72 12.09 1.49
CA LEU A 112 -3.10 12.90 2.54
C LEU A 112 -3.75 14.28 2.65
N ASP A 113 -4.05 14.93 1.53
CA ASP A 113 -4.75 16.21 1.51
C ASP A 113 -6.14 16.07 2.14
N LEU A 114 -6.88 15.02 1.74
CA LEU A 114 -8.18 14.70 2.32
C LEU A 114 -8.10 14.47 3.83
N GLN A 115 -7.06 13.78 4.30
CA GLN A 115 -6.84 13.58 5.75
C GLN A 115 -6.50 14.88 6.46
N SER A 116 -5.67 15.74 5.85
CA SER A 116 -5.28 17.03 6.43
C SER A 116 -6.46 17.99 6.54
N GLU A 117 -7.33 18.04 5.53
CA GLU A 117 -8.53 18.88 5.49
C GLU A 117 -9.57 18.42 6.51
N SER A 118 -9.75 17.10 6.65
CA SER A 118 -10.80 16.53 7.49
C SER A 118 -10.34 16.20 8.91
N GLY A 119 -9.06 15.97 9.15
CA GLY A 119 -8.56 15.41 10.41
C GLY A 119 -9.06 13.98 10.67
N ALA A 120 -9.39 13.22 9.64
CA ALA A 120 -9.92 11.86 9.75
C ALA A 120 -8.94 10.87 10.40
N ASP A 121 -9.48 9.86 11.06
CA ASP A 121 -8.74 8.70 11.57
C ASP A 121 -8.39 7.72 10.45
N TYR A 122 -9.26 7.67 9.44
CA TYR A 122 -9.07 6.95 8.19
C TYR A 122 -9.41 7.87 7.02
N ALA A 123 -8.49 8.01 6.06
CA ALA A 123 -8.78 8.61 4.77
C ALA A 123 -8.34 7.73 3.60
N GLY A 124 -9.09 7.77 2.50
CA GLY A 124 -8.76 7.00 1.31
C GLY A 124 -9.45 7.51 0.04
N ILE A 125 -8.81 7.26 -1.09
CA ILE A 125 -9.37 7.52 -2.41
C ILE A 125 -9.94 6.23 -2.98
N THR A 126 -11.17 6.28 -3.47
CA THR A 126 -11.91 5.11 -3.98
C THR A 126 -12.08 5.16 -5.49
N GLY A 127 -12.41 4.03 -6.12
CA GLY A 127 -12.70 3.96 -7.56
C GLY A 127 -11.48 3.82 -8.48
N THR A 128 -10.26 3.90 -7.95
CA THR A 128 -9.02 3.59 -8.69
C THR A 128 -8.92 2.08 -8.98
N PRO A 129 -8.11 1.64 -9.97
CA PRO A 129 -7.75 0.23 -10.11
C PRO A 129 -7.25 -0.37 -8.80
N LEU A 130 -7.70 -1.57 -8.47
CA LEU A 130 -7.29 -2.26 -7.25
C LEU A 130 -5.78 -2.55 -7.29
N GLY A 131 -5.05 -2.11 -6.27
CA GLY A 131 -3.59 -2.18 -6.20
C GLY A 131 -2.87 -0.87 -6.50
N THR A 132 -3.61 0.23 -6.74
CA THR A 132 -3.01 1.57 -6.93
C THR A 132 -3.19 2.49 -5.74
N GLY A 133 -4.16 2.20 -4.86
CA GLY A 133 -4.49 3.03 -3.70
C GLY A 133 -3.60 2.77 -2.47
N VAL A 134 -3.74 3.68 -1.51
CA VAL A 134 -3.18 3.60 -0.16
C VAL A 134 -4.26 3.95 0.85
N GLU A 135 -3.99 3.71 2.13
CA GLU A 135 -4.84 4.16 3.22
C GLU A 135 -4.08 5.15 4.11
N ILE A 136 -4.73 6.23 4.53
CA ILE A 136 -4.16 7.17 5.50
C ILE A 136 -4.77 6.87 6.86
N LEU A 137 -3.92 6.57 7.84
CA LEU A 137 -4.32 6.09 9.16
C LEU A 137 -3.71 6.97 10.24
N ARG A 138 -4.52 7.42 11.20
CA ARG A 138 -4.00 8.09 12.40
C ARG A 138 -3.43 7.04 13.35
N SER A 139 -2.16 7.18 13.76
CA SER A 139 -1.50 6.22 14.65
C SER A 139 -2.24 6.04 15.98
N ALA A 140 -2.81 7.13 16.53
CA ALA A 140 -3.65 7.09 17.72
C ALA A 140 -4.92 6.21 17.55
N ALA A 141 -5.54 6.22 16.36
CA ALA A 141 -6.71 5.39 16.08
C ALA A 141 -6.31 3.90 15.99
N LEU A 142 -5.17 3.59 15.38
CA LEU A 142 -4.64 2.22 15.36
C LEU A 142 -4.33 1.70 16.76
N ARG A 143 -3.70 2.52 17.63
CA ARG A 143 -3.47 2.15 19.04
C ARG A 143 -4.79 1.87 19.78
N ASN A 144 -5.80 2.71 19.57
CA ASN A 144 -7.12 2.49 20.16
C ASN A 144 -7.74 1.17 19.68
N LEU A 145 -7.67 0.89 18.38
CA LEU A 145 -8.16 -0.36 17.80
C LEU A 145 -7.40 -1.57 18.36
N GLN A 146 -6.07 -1.51 18.38
CA GLN A 146 -5.18 -2.58 18.86
C GLN A 146 -5.44 -2.97 20.32
N ALA A 147 -5.75 -1.99 21.18
CA ALA A 147 -6.07 -2.22 22.59
C ALA A 147 -7.44 -2.91 22.80
N ARG A 148 -8.34 -2.85 21.81
CA ARG A 148 -9.74 -3.27 21.97
C ARG A 148 -10.12 -4.49 21.16
N THR A 149 -9.57 -4.62 19.94
CA THR A 149 -9.98 -5.68 19.04
C THR A 149 -9.40 -7.02 19.47
N THR A 150 -10.25 -8.04 19.49
CA THR A 150 -9.84 -9.45 19.60
C THR A 150 -10.10 -10.21 18.30
N ASP A 151 -10.60 -9.54 17.26
CA ASP A 151 -10.90 -10.13 15.95
C ASP A 151 -9.57 -10.41 15.20
N PRO A 152 -9.24 -11.68 14.90
CA PRO A 152 -8.06 -12.03 14.12
C PRO A 152 -8.01 -11.35 12.75
N TYR A 153 -9.17 -11.15 12.11
CA TYR A 153 -9.25 -10.48 10.81
C TYR A 153 -8.81 -9.02 10.90
N GLU A 154 -9.21 -8.31 11.97
CA GLU A 154 -8.78 -6.92 12.19
C GLU A 154 -7.29 -6.84 12.54
N ARG A 155 -6.78 -7.81 13.30
CA ARG A 155 -5.34 -7.91 13.60
C ARG A 155 -4.49 -8.17 12.37
N GLU A 156 -4.97 -8.95 11.40
CA GLU A 156 -4.25 -9.22 10.16
C GLU A 156 -4.36 -8.09 9.13
N HIS A 157 -5.54 -7.47 9.00
CA HIS A 157 -5.82 -6.52 7.92
C HIS A 157 -5.73 -5.05 8.32
N VAL A 158 -5.44 -4.75 9.60
CA VAL A 158 -5.12 -3.42 10.16
C VAL A 158 -6.30 -2.45 10.20
N SER A 159 -6.81 -2.03 9.05
CA SER A 159 -7.84 -0.99 8.93
C SER A 159 -9.30 -1.42 9.14
N PRO A 160 -9.73 -2.71 8.98
CA PRO A 160 -11.15 -3.05 9.02
C PRO A 160 -11.91 -2.62 10.28
N GLY A 161 -11.27 -2.71 11.45
CA GLY A 161 -11.91 -2.30 12.70
C GLY A 161 -12.19 -0.79 12.78
N LEU A 162 -11.53 0.04 11.96
CA LEU A 162 -11.80 1.48 11.90
C LEU A 162 -13.14 1.75 11.20
N TYR A 163 -13.30 1.28 9.96
CA TYR A 163 -14.50 1.56 9.18
C TYR A 163 -15.71 0.68 9.55
N ARG A 164 -15.52 -0.36 10.38
CA ARG A 164 -16.61 -1.11 11.01
C ARG A 164 -17.22 -0.42 12.24
N ASP A 165 -16.55 0.58 12.83
CA ASP A 165 -17.03 1.35 13.99
C ASP A 165 -17.05 2.88 13.68
N PRO A 166 -17.91 3.34 12.75
CA PRO A 166 -17.98 4.75 12.36
C PRO A 166 -18.53 5.67 13.47
N ALA A 167 -19.09 5.10 14.54
CA ALA A 167 -19.48 5.87 15.72
C ALA A 167 -18.26 6.32 16.54
N ARG A 168 -17.12 5.62 16.40
CA ARG A 168 -15.89 5.89 17.14
C ARG A 168 -14.82 6.57 16.30
N TYR A 169 -14.74 6.21 15.02
CA TYR A 169 -13.68 6.68 14.14
C TYR A 169 -14.24 7.56 13.05
N ARG A 170 -13.54 8.67 12.78
CA ARG A 170 -13.87 9.53 11.66
C ARG A 170 -13.30 8.95 10.37
N ILE A 171 -14.19 8.46 9.52
CA ILE A 171 -13.85 7.87 8.22
C ILE A 171 -14.23 8.85 7.11
N VAL A 172 -13.28 9.18 6.23
CA VAL A 172 -13.53 10.08 5.10
C VAL A 172 -12.96 9.46 3.84
N THR A 173 -13.80 9.26 2.83
CA THR A 173 -13.34 8.80 1.51
C THR A 173 -13.82 9.72 0.42
N ARG A 174 -13.08 9.74 -0.69
CA ARG A 174 -13.43 10.50 -1.89
C ARG A 174 -13.22 9.64 -3.13
N PRO A 175 -14.15 9.60 -4.09
CA PRO A 175 -13.89 8.93 -5.35
C PRO A 175 -12.80 9.68 -6.12
N VAL A 176 -11.95 8.92 -6.83
CA VAL A 176 -11.00 9.48 -7.79
C VAL A 176 -11.76 10.18 -8.92
N ALA A 177 -11.09 11.12 -9.60
CA ALA A 177 -11.62 11.74 -10.80
C ALA A 177 -12.12 10.69 -11.82
N GLU A 178 -13.25 10.97 -12.46
CA GLU A 178 -13.96 10.02 -13.33
C GLU A 178 -13.09 9.48 -14.49
N ASP A 179 -12.22 10.33 -15.04
CA ASP A 179 -11.30 9.95 -16.11
C ASP A 179 -10.23 8.95 -15.65
N LEU A 180 -9.99 8.84 -14.34
CA LEU A 180 -9.08 7.89 -13.67
C LEU A 180 -9.82 6.71 -12.99
N ALA A 181 -11.15 6.72 -12.96
CA ALA A 181 -11.93 5.66 -12.33
C ALA A 181 -11.91 4.39 -13.19
N CYS A 182 -11.53 3.26 -12.57
CA CYS A 182 -11.55 1.93 -13.18
C CYS A 182 -11.51 0.83 -12.08
N PRO A 183 -12.57 0.73 -11.24
CA PRO A 183 -12.58 -0.15 -10.07
C PRO A 183 -12.56 -1.66 -10.43
N ASP A 184 -13.01 -2.02 -11.63
CA ASP A 184 -13.07 -3.41 -12.10
C ASP A 184 -11.72 -3.95 -12.58
N PHE A 185 -10.66 -3.13 -12.58
CA PHE A 185 -9.32 -3.54 -12.98
C PHE A 185 -8.42 -3.75 -11.77
N ARG A 186 -7.67 -4.87 -11.77
CA ARG A 186 -6.79 -5.27 -10.66
C ARG A 186 -5.34 -5.40 -11.11
N VAL A 187 -4.43 -4.85 -10.31
CA VAL A 187 -2.98 -4.89 -10.50
C VAL A 187 -2.20 -5.29 -9.23
N THR A 188 -2.86 -5.98 -8.29
CA THR A 188 -2.16 -6.62 -7.16
C THR A 188 -1.46 -7.90 -7.62
N LEU A 189 -0.48 -8.35 -6.85
CA LEU A 189 0.21 -9.62 -7.07
C LEU A 189 -0.12 -10.61 -5.95
N ASP A 190 -0.98 -11.60 -6.18
CA ASP A 190 -1.32 -12.64 -5.19
C ASP A 190 -1.13 -14.06 -5.70
N THR A 191 -1.29 -14.26 -7.01
CA THR A 191 -1.21 -15.58 -7.66
C THR A 191 -0.29 -15.57 -8.88
N PRO A 192 0.10 -16.75 -9.41
CA PRO A 192 0.81 -16.83 -10.68
C PRO A 192 0.07 -16.14 -11.85
N GLU A 193 -1.26 -16.16 -11.86
CA GLU A 193 -2.07 -15.50 -12.88
C GLU A 193 -2.00 -13.97 -12.78
N ASP A 194 -1.97 -13.42 -11.56
CA ASP A 194 -1.68 -12.00 -11.34
C ASP A 194 -0.32 -11.63 -11.89
N TYR A 195 0.70 -12.44 -11.59
CA TYR A 195 2.06 -12.21 -12.08
C TYR A 195 2.12 -12.21 -13.60
N ALA A 196 1.47 -13.18 -14.25
CA ALA A 196 1.40 -13.23 -15.70
C ALA A 196 0.68 -11.99 -16.30
N ARG A 197 -0.37 -11.49 -15.63
CA ARG A 197 -1.04 -10.23 -16.03
C ARG A 197 -0.10 -9.03 -15.91
N LEU A 198 0.59 -8.89 -14.78
CA LEU A 198 1.55 -7.82 -14.53
C LEU A 198 2.71 -7.86 -15.52
N GLN A 199 3.24 -9.04 -15.85
CA GLN A 199 4.29 -9.20 -16.86
C GLN A 199 3.84 -8.72 -18.25
N ARG A 200 2.60 -9.02 -18.66
CA ARG A 200 2.06 -8.51 -19.93
C ARG A 200 1.93 -6.99 -19.92
N LEU A 201 1.37 -6.44 -18.84
CA LEU A 201 1.23 -5.00 -18.65
C LEU A 201 2.59 -4.29 -18.70
N TYR A 202 3.58 -4.79 -17.97
CA TYR A 202 4.93 -4.22 -17.96
C TYR A 202 5.59 -4.33 -19.33
N ARG A 203 5.48 -5.46 -20.03
CA ARG A 203 6.00 -5.54 -21.40
C ARG A 203 5.41 -4.47 -22.32
N ASP A 204 4.11 -4.23 -22.20
CA ASP A 204 3.40 -3.32 -23.09
C ASP A 204 3.69 -1.84 -22.74
N LEU A 205 3.80 -1.49 -21.45
CA LEU A 205 3.85 -0.10 -20.97
C LEU A 205 5.17 0.34 -20.32
N TYR A 206 5.96 -0.56 -19.74
CA TYR A 206 7.14 -0.19 -18.96
C TYR A 206 8.25 0.37 -19.85
N ARG A 207 8.77 1.55 -19.51
CA ARG A 207 9.86 2.23 -20.24
C ARG A 207 10.94 2.76 -19.28
N GLY A 208 11.32 1.94 -18.30
CA GLY A 208 12.30 2.31 -17.26
C GLY A 208 11.67 2.93 -16.00
N SER A 209 10.37 3.15 -16.02
CA SER A 209 9.53 3.48 -14.86
C SER A 209 8.17 2.79 -14.97
N PRO A 210 7.52 2.45 -13.84
CA PRO A 210 6.14 1.96 -13.85
C PRO A 210 5.21 2.96 -14.59
N PRO A 211 4.21 2.47 -15.34
CA PRO A 211 3.21 3.34 -15.96
C PRO A 211 2.45 4.13 -14.89
N ASP A 212 2.12 5.37 -15.21
CA ASP A 212 1.31 6.20 -14.33
C ASP A 212 -0.16 5.73 -14.29
N LEU A 213 -0.96 6.34 -13.41
CA LEU A 213 -2.36 5.98 -13.24
C LEU A 213 -3.19 6.21 -14.53
N ARG A 214 -2.91 7.26 -15.30
CA ARG A 214 -3.63 7.55 -16.56
C ARG A 214 -3.31 6.51 -17.61
N GLU A 215 -2.03 6.16 -17.78
CA GLU A 215 -1.57 5.11 -18.69
C GLU A 215 -2.17 3.75 -18.32
N LEU A 216 -2.18 3.44 -17.02
CA LEU A 216 -2.79 2.23 -16.49
C LEU A 216 -4.30 2.16 -16.77
N VAL A 217 -5.04 3.23 -16.51
CA VAL A 217 -6.49 3.28 -16.75
C VAL A 217 -6.80 3.19 -18.25
N ALA A 218 -6.01 3.85 -19.10
CA ALA A 218 -6.15 3.75 -20.55
C ALA A 218 -5.90 2.31 -21.04
N TYR A 219 -4.89 1.63 -20.50
CA TYR A 219 -4.63 0.22 -20.78
C TYR A 219 -5.78 -0.68 -20.28
N ALA A 220 -6.24 -0.48 -19.05
CA ALA A 220 -7.32 -1.23 -18.43
C ALA A 220 -8.60 -1.19 -19.27
N ARG A 221 -9.03 0.01 -19.69
CA ARG A 221 -10.21 0.21 -20.55
C ARG A 221 -10.11 -0.57 -21.86
N ARG A 222 -8.94 -0.60 -22.51
CA ARG A 222 -8.72 -1.40 -23.72
C ARG A 222 -8.79 -2.91 -23.46
N GLN A 223 -8.35 -3.39 -22.31
CA GLN A 223 -8.42 -4.82 -21.96
C GLN A 223 -9.86 -5.25 -21.65
N LEU A 224 -10.61 -4.44 -20.92
CA LEU A 224 -12.00 -4.75 -20.56
C LEU A 224 -12.91 -4.79 -21.80
N GLN A 225 -12.70 -3.91 -22.77
CA GLN A 225 -13.40 -3.92 -24.06
C GLN A 225 -13.16 -5.17 -24.91
N ARG A 226 -12.09 -5.94 -24.66
CA ARG A 226 -11.80 -7.18 -25.40
C ARG A 226 -12.48 -8.41 -24.81
N ILE A 227 -13.01 -8.30 -23.60
CA ILE A 227 -13.62 -9.40 -22.83
C ILE A 227 -15.16 -9.27 -22.84
N ALA A 228 -15.67 -8.06 -23.06
CA ALA A 228 -17.10 -7.77 -23.30
C ALA A 228 -17.50 -8.09 -24.74
#